data_AF-A0A931EN84-F1
#
_entry.id   AF-A0A931EN84-F1
#
_cell.length_a   1.000
_cell.length_b   1.000
_cell.length_c   1.000
_cell.angle_alpha   90.00
_cell.angle_beta   90.00
_cell.angle_gamma   90.00
#
_symmetry.space_group_name_H-M   'P 1'
#
loop_
_entity.id
_entity.type
_entity.pdbx_description
1 polymer ?
#
loop_
_entity_poly.entity_id
_entity_poly.type
_entity_poly.pdbx_seq_one_letter_code
_entity_poly.pdbx_strand_id
1 'polypeptide(L)' 'MAKKKYGFSFSWKRALGITSVKQKFARKTGIPTSKVGVERKLGNLILNILYKKKK' A
#
# COMPACT_ATOMS: atom_id res chain seq x y z
N MET A 1 -14.68 8.78 -33.29
CA MET A 1 -13.24 9.00 -33.55
C MET A 1 -12.52 9.11 -32.21
N ALA A 2 -12.02 8.01 -31.66
CA ALA A 2 -11.46 7.97 -30.31
C ALA A 2 -10.06 8.62 -30.29
N LYS A 3 -9.91 9.71 -29.53
CA LYS A 3 -8.65 10.43 -29.34
C LYS A 3 -7.65 9.49 -28.68
N LYS A 4 -6.65 9.01 -29.44
CA LYS A 4 -5.54 8.18 -28.95
C LYS A 4 -4.71 8.99 -27.96
N LYS A 5 -5.13 9.03 -26.70
CA LYS A 5 -4.32 9.53 -25.58
C LYS A 5 -3.22 8.49 -25.36
N TYR A 6 -1.98 8.86 -25.64
CA TYR A 6 -0.80 8.07 -25.30
C TYR A 6 -0.94 7.61 -23.84
N GLY A 7 -0.81 6.30 -23.60
CA GLY A 7 -1.21 5.60 -22.37
C GLY A 7 -0.37 5.90 -21.13
N PHE A 8 0.22 7.09 -21.03
CA PHE A 8 1.02 7.54 -19.90
C PHE A 8 0.43 8.82 -19.31
N SER A 9 -0.15 8.70 -18.12
CA SER A 9 -0.56 9.86 -17.32
C SER A 9 0.61 10.29 -16.45
N PHE A 10 1.14 11.49 -16.73
CA PHE A 10 2.17 12.11 -15.89
C PHE A 10 1.65 12.30 -14.46
N SER A 11 2.49 12.00 -13.48
CA SER A 11 2.16 12.15 -12.07
C SER A 11 3.38 12.59 -11.29
N TRP A 12 3.25 13.72 -10.59
CA TRP A 12 4.27 14.25 -9.68
C TRP A 12 4.65 13.24 -8.58
N LYS A 13 3.71 12.40 -8.13
CA LYS A 13 4.01 11.36 -7.12
C LYS A 13 4.95 10.27 -7.64
N ARG A 14 4.96 10.01 -8.96
CA ARG A 14 5.94 9.12 -9.61
C ARG A 14 7.28 9.84 -9.81
N ALA A 15 7.26 11.10 -10.25
CA ALA A 15 8.46 11.92 -10.45
C ALA A 15 9.25 12.11 -9.14
N LEU A 16 8.55 12.34 -8.03
CA LEU A 16 9.14 12.47 -6.68
C LEU A 16 9.54 11.11 -6.06
N GLY A 17 9.32 9.98 -6.74
CA GLY A 17 9.72 8.65 -6.23
C GLY A 17 8.86 8.07 -5.10
N ILE A 18 7.79 8.74 -4.67
CA ILE A 18 6.91 8.24 -3.60
C ILE A 18 6.27 6.89 -4.01
N THR A 19 5.93 6.74 -5.29
CA THR A 19 5.36 5.50 -5.82
C THR A 19 6.34 4.33 -5.78
N SER A 20 7.62 4.57 -6.10
CA SER A 20 8.64 3.51 -6.10
C SER A 20 8.99 3.06 -4.69
N VAL A 21 9.04 3.98 -3.72
CA VAL A 21 9.22 3.65 -2.29
C VAL A 21 8.09 2.76 -1.78
N LYS A 22 6.82 3.12 -2.06
CA LYS A 22 5.66 2.29 -1.67
C LYS A 22 5.72 0.89 -2.29
N GLN A 23 6.07 0.79 -3.58
CA GLN A 23 6.20 -0.51 -4.23
C GLN A 23 7.34 -1.35 -3.65
N LYS A 24 8.52 -0.75 -3.39
CA LYS A 24 9.64 -1.44 -2.75
C LYS A 24 9.27 -1.94 -1.36
N PHE A 25 8.60 -1.12 -0.57
CA PHE A 25 8.09 -1.52 0.75
C PHE A 25 7.11 -2.69 0.65
N ALA A 26 6.13 -2.61 -0.25
CA ALA A 26 5.14 -3.68 -0.46
C ALA A 26 5.80 -5.01 -0.88
N ARG A 27 6.78 -4.96 -1.80
CA ARG A 27 7.51 -6.16 -2.27
C ARG A 27 8.41 -6.75 -1.19
N LYS A 28 9.08 -5.89 -0.39
CA LYS A 28 10.01 -6.34 0.66
C LYS A 28 9.28 -6.91 1.88
N THR A 29 8.16 -6.30 2.27
CA THR A 29 7.40 -6.70 3.48
C THR A 29 6.26 -7.67 3.19
N GLY A 30 5.86 -7.85 1.92
CA GLY A 30 4.64 -8.58 1.57
C GLY A 30 3.37 -7.94 2.14
N ILE A 31 3.45 -6.68 2.60
CA ILE A 31 2.31 -5.91 3.09
C ILE A 31 1.74 -5.12 1.92
N PRO A 32 0.51 -5.45 1.46
CA PRO A 32 -0.15 -4.61 0.47
C PRO A 32 -0.29 -3.19 1.02
N THR A 33 0.26 -2.20 0.33
CA THR A 33 0.12 -0.77 0.67
C THR A 33 -1.27 -0.23 0.32
N SER A 34 -2.26 -1.10 0.12
CA SER A 34 -3.66 -0.73 -0.02
C SER A 34 -4.21 -0.38 1.36
N LYS A 35 -5.13 0.58 1.41
CA LYS A 35 -5.77 1.02 2.66
C LYS A 35 -6.34 -0.18 3.44
N VAL A 36 -7.13 -1.02 2.75
CA VAL A 36 -7.74 -2.24 3.29
C VAL A 36 -6.69 -3.26 3.78
N GLY A 37 -5.59 -3.42 3.05
CA GLY A 37 -4.54 -4.38 3.40
C GLY A 37 -3.78 -4.00 4.67
N VAL A 38 -3.48 -2.71 4.82
CA VAL A 38 -2.88 -2.14 6.03
C VAL A 38 -3.85 -2.20 7.20
N GLU A 39 -5.11 -1.83 7.00
CA GLU A 39 -6.17 -1.91 8.03
C GLU A 39 -6.35 -3.33 8.58
N ARG A 40 -6.33 -4.37 7.73
CA ARG A 40 -6.42 -5.77 8.19
C ARG A 40 -5.21 -6.21 9.01
N LYS A 41 -3.99 -5.85 8.58
CA LYS A 41 -2.76 -6.22 9.32
C LYS A 41 -2.65 -5.46 10.65
N LEU A 42 -2.98 -4.17 10.66
CA LEU A 42 -3.04 -3.37 11.89
C LEU A 42 -4.17 -3.84 12.80
N GLY A 43 -5.34 -4.14 12.26
CA GLY A 43 -6.46 -4.70 13.02
C GLY A 43 -6.08 -6.00 13.72
N ASN A 44 -5.46 -6.95 13.01
CA ASN A 44 -4.95 -8.18 13.62
C ASN A 44 -3.89 -7.90 14.69
N LEU A 45 -2.98 -6.95 14.48
CA LEU A 45 -1.95 -6.59 15.46
C LEU A 45 -2.57 -5.98 16.72
N ILE A 46 -3.51 -5.06 16.57
CA ILE A 46 -4.23 -4.40 17.68
C ILE A 46 -5.08 -5.42 18.44
N LEU A 47 -5.85 -6.24 17.73
CA LEU A 47 -6.65 -7.31 18.36
C LEU A 47 -5.75 -8.31 19.08
N ASN A 48 -4.63 -8.70 18.48
CA ASN A 48 -3.65 -9.56 19.16
C ASN A 48 -3.08 -8.87 20.40
N ILE A 49 -2.75 -7.58 20.39
CA ILE A 49 -2.24 -6.89 21.58
C ILE A 49 -3.31 -6.79 22.68
N LEU A 50 -4.54 -6.41 22.31
CA LEU A 50 -5.65 -6.19 23.25
C LEU A 50 -6.18 -7.51 23.83
N TYR A 51 -6.29 -8.54 23.01
CA TYR A 51 -6.84 -9.85 23.38
C TYR A 51 -5.77 -10.92 23.56
N LYS A 52 -4.48 -10.56 23.63
CA LYS A 52 -3.43 -11.45 24.17
C LYS A 52 -3.70 -11.62 25.65
N LYS A 53 -4.67 -12.50 25.92
CA LYS A 53 -4.93 -13.12 27.20
C LYS A 53 -3.58 -13.69 27.63
N LYS A 54 -2.97 -13.07 28.65
CA LYS A 54 -1.94 -13.73 29.46
C LYS A 54 -2.50 -15.10 29.79
N LYS A 55 -1.95 -16.13 29.15
CA LYS A 55 -1.93 -17.45 29.75
C LYS A 55 -0.75 -17.46 30.70
#